data_AF-U6RIY8-F1
#
_entry.id   AF-U6RIY8-F1
#
_cell.length_a   1.000
_cell.length_b   1.000
_cell.length_c   1.000
_cell.angle_alpha   90.00
_cell.angle_beta   90.00
_cell.angle_gamma   90.00
#
_symmetry.space_group_name_H-M   'P 1'
#
loop_
_entity.id
_entity.type
_entity.pdbx_description
1 polymer ?
#
loop_
_entity_poly.entity_id
_entity_poly.type
_entity_poly.pdbx_seq_one_letter_code
_entity_poly.pdbx_strand_id
1 'polypeptide(L)'
;MDTKNIDNAINHITTLQEKLCNCENNLQYIKRLQALKYWLHKFDSFLDRTSRQRGEYAAVYESYFHTCCGFSFYDRVCNSIIVYEYGDRPF
;
A
#
# COMPACT_ATOMS: atom_id res chain seq x y z
N MET A 1 -16.89 1.48 13.38
CA MET A 1 -15.72 1.77 12.51
C MET A 1 -15.26 3.18 12.78
N ASP A 2 -13.96 3.38 12.98
CA ASP A 2 -13.39 4.72 13.13
C ASP A 2 -12.96 5.23 11.76
N THR A 3 -13.88 5.89 11.07
CA THR A 3 -13.69 6.38 9.69
C THR A 3 -12.53 7.35 9.57
N LYS A 4 -12.27 8.15 10.61
CA LYS A 4 -11.12 9.09 10.64
C LYS A 4 -9.77 8.38 10.53
N ASN A 5 -9.63 7.23 11.19
CA ASN A 5 -8.40 6.44 11.11
C ASN A 5 -8.22 5.79 9.74
N ILE A 6 -9.32 5.38 9.10
CA ILE A 6 -9.34 4.82 7.75
C ILE A 6 -8.92 5.90 6.74
N ASP A 7 -9.55 7.07 6.78
CA ASP A 7 -9.24 8.20 5.89
C ASP A 7 -7.78 8.65 6.07
N ASN A 8 -7.31 8.70 7.32
CA ASN A 8 -5.92 9.03 7.59
C ASN A 8 -4.95 7.98 7.00
N ALA A 9 -5.28 6.69 7.11
CA ALA A 9 -4.47 5.63 6.50
C ALA A 9 -4.45 5.75 4.97
N ILE A 10 -5.59 6.03 4.34
CA ILE A 10 -5.69 6.27 2.89
C ILE A 10 -4.81 7.46 2.49
N ASN A 11 -4.91 8.59 3.20
CA ASN A 11 -4.09 9.78 2.93
C ASN A 11 -2.58 9.49 3.02
N HIS A 12 -2.17 8.70 4.02
CA HIS A 12 -0.77 8.27 4.13
C HIS A 12 -0.34 7.38 2.96
N ILE A 13 -1.18 6.43 2.52
CA ILE A 13 -0.89 5.57 1.36
C ILE A 13 -0.73 6.41 0.10
N THR A 14 -1.69 7.29 -0.21
CA THR A 14 -1.65 8.17 -1.39
C THR A 14 -0.41 9.05 -1.39
N THR A 15 -0.11 9.70 -0.25
CA THR A 15 1.08 10.57 -0.13
C THR A 15 2.38 9.79 -0.33
N LEU A 16 2.47 8.57 0.20
CA LEU A 16 3.66 7.73 0.03
C LEU A 16 3.81 7.25 -1.41
N GLN A 17 2.70 6.92 -2.08
CA GLN A 17 2.68 6.50 -3.47
C GLN A 17 3.14 7.63 -4.41
N GLU A 18 2.62 8.84 -4.25
CA GLU A 18 3.06 10.01 -5.03
C GLU A 18 4.55 10.30 -4.84
N LYS A 19 5.03 10.17 -3.61
CA LYS A 19 6.45 10.36 -3.29
C LYS A 19 7.32 9.23 -3.84
N LEU A 20 6.79 8.05 -4.17
CA LEU A 20 7.61 6.94 -4.65
C LEU A 20 8.39 7.30 -5.93
N CYS A 21 7.81 8.13 -6.80
CA CYS A 21 8.43 8.61 -8.04
C CYS A 21 9.57 9.62 -7.81
N ASN A 22 9.65 10.22 -6.62
CA ASN A 22 10.61 11.27 -6.25
C ASN A 22 11.59 10.76 -5.18
N CYS A 23 12.06 9.51 -5.31
CA CYS A 23 13.10 8.97 -4.44
C CYS A 23 14.48 9.31 -5.03
N GLU A 24 15.34 9.94 -4.24
CA GLU A 24 16.69 10.32 -4.72
C GLU A 24 17.67 9.16 -4.65
N ASN A 25 17.37 8.13 -3.86
CA ASN A 25 18.21 6.97 -3.69
C ASN A 25 17.42 5.74 -3.24
N ASN A 26 18.09 4.60 -3.38
CA ASN A 26 17.64 3.27 -2.98
C ASN A 26 17.15 3.19 -1.52
N LEU A 27 17.82 3.87 -0.58
CA LEU A 27 17.42 3.84 0.82
C LEU A 27 16.09 4.57 1.05
N GLN A 28 15.87 5.70 0.40
CA GLN A 28 14.59 6.41 0.44
C GLN A 28 13.47 5.57 -0.19
N TYR A 29 13.75 4.93 -1.33
CA TYR A 29 12.81 4.08 -2.03
C TYR A 29 12.35 2.90 -1.16
N ILE A 30 13.29 2.11 -0.61
CA ILE A 30 12.93 0.95 0.22
C ILE A 30 12.20 1.35 1.51
N LYS A 31 12.62 2.45 2.16
CA LYS A 31 11.93 2.95 3.36
C LYS A 31 10.49 3.36 3.06
N ARG A 32 10.24 3.97 1.89
CA ARG A 32 8.88 4.35 1.47
C ARG A 32 8.04 3.12 1.14
N LEU A 33 8.60 2.10 0.49
CA LEU A 33 7.91 0.82 0.27
C LEU A 33 7.56 0.11 1.57
N GLN A 34 8.47 0.07 2.54
CA GLN A 34 8.22 -0.51 3.87
C GLN A 34 7.10 0.25 4.60
N ALA A 35 7.08 1.59 4.50
CA ALA A 35 6.01 2.41 5.04
C ALA A 35 4.66 2.16 4.33
N LEU A 36 4.66 1.99 3.00
CA LEU A 36 3.46 1.62 2.25
C LEU A 36 2.90 0.28 2.72
N LYS A 37 3.76 -0.74 2.84
CA LYS A 37 3.36 -2.07 3.36
C LYS A 37 2.73 -1.95 4.75
N TYR A 38 3.34 -1.17 5.66
CA TYR A 38 2.79 -0.92 6.99
C TYR A 38 1.40 -0.30 6.95
N TRP A 39 1.21 0.77 6.18
CA TRP A 39 -0.07 1.48 6.11
C TRP A 39 -1.16 0.66 5.41
N LEU A 40 -0.81 -0.14 4.41
CA LEU A 40 -1.74 -1.10 3.79
C LEU A 40 -2.22 -2.13 4.81
N HIS A 41 -1.33 -2.71 5.62
CA HIS A 41 -1.73 -3.63 6.70
C HIS A 41 -2.59 -2.96 7.76
N LYS A 42 -2.26 -1.71 8.12
CA LYS A 42 -3.04 -0.94 9.09
C LYS A 42 -4.45 -0.64 8.57
N PHE A 43 -4.56 -0.25 7.30
CA PHE A 43 -5.85 -0.07 6.62
C PHE A 43 -6.67 -1.36 6.57
N ASP A 44 -6.08 -2.51 6.21
CA ASP A 44 -6.79 -3.81 6.25
C ASP A 44 -7.29 -4.15 7.66
N SER A 45 -6.49 -3.86 8.69
CA SER A 45 -6.85 -4.12 10.09
C SER A 45 -8.03 -3.29 10.60
N PHE A 46 -8.29 -2.13 9.99
CA PHE A 46 -9.42 -1.28 10.35
C PHE A 46 -10.74 -1.74 9.72
N LEU A 47 -10.68 -2.57 8.66
CA LEU A 47 -11.85 -3.01 7.91
C LEU A 47 -12.32 -4.40 8.32
N ASP A 48 -13.60 -4.53 8.67
CA ASP A 48 -14.26 -5.82 8.86
C ASP A 48 -14.57 -6.50 7.52
N ARG A 49 -14.89 -7.79 7.53
CA ARG A 49 -15.19 -8.55 6.29
C ARG A 49 -16.29 -7.91 5.45
N THR A 50 -17.30 -7.32 6.10
CA THR A 50 -18.44 -6.73 5.41
C THR A 50 -18.03 -5.48 4.66
N SER A 51 -17.30 -4.56 5.31
CA SER A 51 -16.89 -3.29 4.68
C SER A 51 -15.84 -3.45 3.59
N ARG A 52 -15.05 -4.54 3.63
CA ARG A 52 -14.13 -4.89 2.53
C ARG A 52 -14.86 -5.21 1.22
N GLN A 53 -16.08 -5.76 1.31
CA GLN A 53 -16.85 -6.20 0.14
C GLN A 53 -17.99 -5.25 -0.22
N ARG A 54 -18.60 -4.63 0.79
CA ARG A 54 -19.79 -3.78 0.65
C ARG A 54 -19.70 -2.65 1.68
N GLY A 55 -19.27 -1.48 1.23
CA GLY A 55 -19.10 -0.31 2.08
C GLY A 55 -18.48 0.86 1.32
N GLU A 56 -18.39 2.01 1.98
CA GLU A 56 -17.81 3.25 1.43
C GLU A 56 -16.35 3.07 0.97
N TYR A 57 -15.61 2.17 1.62
CA TYR A 57 -14.21 1.87 1.32
C TYR A 57 -14.00 0.64 0.44
N ALA A 58 -15.07 -0.02 -0.04
CA ALA A 58 -14.93 -1.26 -0.81
C ALA A 58 -14.13 -1.05 -2.11
N ALA A 59 -14.40 0.05 -2.84
CA ALA A 59 -13.66 0.38 -4.06
C ALA A 59 -12.18 0.70 -3.80
N VAL A 60 -11.88 1.36 -2.67
CA VAL A 60 -10.50 1.65 -2.24
C VAL A 60 -9.78 0.37 -1.80
N TYR A 61 -10.49 -0.52 -1.10
CA TYR A 61 -9.96 -1.83 -0.73
C TYR A 61 -9.63 -2.66 -1.98
N GLU A 62 -10.54 -2.68 -2.94
CA GLU A 62 -10.36 -3.37 -4.21
C GLU A 62 -9.15 -2.84 -4.97
N SER A 63 -8.96 -1.52 -5.04
CA SER A 63 -7.80 -0.93 -5.74
C SER A 63 -6.45 -1.30 -5.09
N TYR A 64 -6.42 -1.52 -3.78
CA TYR A 64 -5.20 -1.90 -3.06
C TYR A 64 -4.90 -3.40 -3.08
N PHE A 65 -5.92 -4.25 -2.89
CA PHE A 65 -5.74 -5.67 -2.63
C PHE A 65 -6.28 -6.60 -3.71
N HIS A 66 -7.14 -6.13 -4.61
CA HIS A 66 -7.71 -6.99 -5.63
C HIS A 66 -6.82 -7.09 -6.87
N THR A 67 -6.72 -8.30 -7.40
CA THR A 67 -5.92 -8.67 -8.56
C THR A 67 -6.82 -8.84 -9.77
N CYS A 68 -7.07 -7.78 -10.55
CA CYS A 68 -7.90 -7.94 -11.76
C CYS A 68 -7.21 -8.82 -12.82
N CYS A 69 -5.98 -8.49 -13.22
CA CYS A 69 -5.24 -9.18 -14.29
C CYS A 69 -3.73 -9.34 -13.99
N GLY A 70 -3.36 -9.55 -12.74
CA GLY A 70 -1.95 -9.64 -12.32
C GLY A 70 -1.77 -9.35 -10.83
N PHE A 71 -0.67 -8.71 -10.46
CA PHE A 71 -0.39 -8.34 -9.06
C PHE A 71 -1.19 -7.11 -8.63
N SER A 72 -1.79 -7.19 -7.43
CA SER A 72 -2.46 -6.06 -6.76
C SER A 72 -1.44 -4.99 -6.41
N PHE A 73 -1.88 -3.82 -5.99
CA PHE A 73 -0.96 -2.80 -5.50
C PHE A 73 -0.14 -3.31 -4.31
N TYR A 74 -0.79 -4.01 -3.36
CA TYR A 74 -0.11 -4.65 -2.24
C TYR A 74 0.96 -5.65 -2.68
N ASP A 75 0.63 -6.54 -3.63
CA ASP A 75 1.57 -7.54 -4.13
C ASP A 75 2.78 -6.88 -4.81
N ARG A 76 2.57 -5.80 -5.56
CA ARG A 76 3.67 -5.04 -6.19
C ARG A 76 4.59 -4.44 -5.15
N VAL A 77 4.04 -3.84 -4.08
CA VAL A 77 4.85 -3.31 -2.97
C VAL A 77 5.66 -4.41 -2.31
N CYS A 78 5.05 -5.55 -2.01
CA CYS A 78 5.76 -6.69 -1.43
C CYS A 78 6.85 -7.23 -2.34
N ASN A 79 6.56 -7.41 -3.64
CA ASN A 79 7.53 -7.88 -4.61
C ASN A 79 8.70 -6.90 -4.75
N SER A 80 8.45 -5.59 -4.80
CA SER A 80 9.53 -4.58 -4.85
C SER A 80 10.44 -4.61 -3.62
N ILE A 81 9.90 -4.88 -2.43
CA ILE A 81 10.71 -5.06 -1.21
C ILE A 81 11.56 -6.32 -1.31
N ILE A 82 10.96 -7.43 -1.74
CA ILE A 82 11.66 -8.72 -1.89
C ILE A 82 12.81 -8.59 -2.91
N VAL A 83 12.55 -8.01 -4.07
CA VAL A 83 13.57 -7.77 -5.12
C VAL A 83 14.74 -6.95 -4.56
N TYR A 84 14.45 -5.92 -3.77
CA TYR A 84 15.48 -5.13 -3.11
C TYR A 84 16.32 -5.95 -2.12
N GLU A 85 15.69 -6.83 -1.35
CA GLU A 85 16.38 -7.73 -0.39
C GLU A 85 17.32 -8.72 -1.11
N TYR A 86 16.98 -9.13 -2.33
CA TYR A 86 17.85 -9.96 -3.17
C TYR A 86 19.00 -9.21 -3.85
N GLY A 87 19.12 -7.89 -3.60
CA GLY A 87 20.23 -7.06 -4.07
C GLY A 87 19.96 -6.35 -5.39
N ASP A 88 18.79 -6.55 -6.01
CA ASP A 88 18.37 -5.80 -7.18
C ASP A 88 17.89 -4.42 -6.77
N ARG A 89 18.70 -3.41 -7.09
CA ARG A 89 18.45 -2.03 -6.72
C ARG A 89 17.78 -1.30 -7.89
N PRO A 90 16.59 -0.71 -7.68
CA PRO A 90 15.83 -0.07 -8.75
C PRO A 90 16.44 1.24 -9.27
N PHE A 91 17.53 1.72 -8.66
CA PHE A 91 18.27 2.93 -9.03
C PHE A 91 19.79 2.71 -8.94
#